data_AF-A0A6J1ANE1-F1
#
_entry.id   AF-A0A6J1ANE1-F1
#
_cell.length_a   1.000
_cell.length_b   1.000
_cell.length_c   1.000
_cell.angle_alpha   90.00
_cell.angle_beta   90.00
_cell.angle_gamma   90.00
#
_symmetry.space_group_name_H-M   'P 1'
#
loop_
_entity.id
_entity.type
_entity.pdbx_description
1 polymer ?
#
loop_
_entity_poly.entity_id
_entity_poly.type
_entity_poly.pdbx_seq_one_letter_code
_entity_poly.pdbx_strand_id
1 'polypeptide(L)'
;MGFSCFLLTAAFPFKIKQNPSKTNSKALPNSISEASNKAMLLALVLHCYNYKQYFHQQVLLTFYFLYSYFSIQLLLAVGAIPGELILGLELEPQFNAPLLSTSLQDFWGHRWNLRVSDLLRAAIYDPLRHVTTRMIGPRWASLPAVFVTFFISGLVHELLYHYITRESPTWEVTLFFVLQGMWVDMEIVLKKKMVATNRFRLHRAVSGPLALAYIAVTAAWLSYTQILRHGIDEKITREFNLLVDFLNGTHSILRRNLVLH
;
A
#
# COMPACT_ATOMS: atom_id res chain seq x y z
N MET A 1 13.21 8.83 25.18
CA MET A 1 13.32 8.69 23.71
C MET A 1 14.35 9.71 23.24
N GLY A 2 15.46 9.27 22.62
CA GLY A 2 16.54 10.18 22.20
C GLY A 2 16.16 11.04 20.99
N PHE A 3 16.82 12.19 20.80
CA PHE A 3 16.54 13.15 19.71
C PHE A 3 16.60 12.51 18.30
N SER A 4 17.56 11.62 18.04
CA SER A 4 17.68 10.90 16.77
C SER A 4 16.49 9.97 16.51
N CYS A 5 15.92 9.38 17.57
CA CYS A 5 14.75 8.52 17.49
C CYS A 5 13.48 9.34 17.21
N PHE A 6 13.38 10.54 17.80
CA PHE A 6 12.32 11.50 17.47
C PHE A 6 12.40 11.95 16.00
N LEU A 7 13.59 12.34 15.51
CA LEU A 7 13.77 12.75 14.12
C LEU A 7 13.42 11.63 13.13
N LEU A 8 13.83 10.38 13.38
CA LEU A 8 13.51 9.26 12.50
C LEU A 8 12.02 8.88 12.55
N THR A 9 11.35 9.01 13.70
CA THR A 9 9.90 8.81 13.81
C THR A 9 9.10 9.94 13.15
N ALA A 10 9.65 11.17 13.14
CA ALA A 10 9.02 12.32 12.50
C ALA A 10 9.26 12.36 10.98
N ALA A 11 10.44 11.94 10.53
CA ALA A 11 10.84 11.95 9.12
C ALA A 11 10.31 10.74 8.34
N PHE A 12 10.09 9.61 9.02
CA PHE A 12 9.59 8.39 8.39
C PHE A 12 8.34 7.86 9.09
N PRO A 13 7.36 7.33 8.33
CA PRO A 13 6.10 6.86 8.88
C PRO A 13 6.24 5.47 9.52
N PHE A 14 7.10 5.32 10.54
CA PHE A 14 7.26 4.06 11.29
C PHE A 14 6.80 4.24 12.76
N LYS A 15 6.01 3.30 13.31
CA LYS A 15 5.90 3.15 14.78
C LYS A 15 6.92 2.13 15.23
N ILE A 16 7.54 2.52 16.32
CA ILE A 16 8.35 1.66 17.16
C ILE A 16 7.42 0.74 17.94
N LYS A 17 7.75 -0.54 17.97
CA LYS A 17 7.09 -1.53 18.81
C LYS A 17 7.50 -1.27 20.27
N GLN A 18 6.51 -0.97 21.12
CA GLN A 18 6.77 -0.56 22.50
C GLN A 18 7.23 -1.72 23.40
N ASN A 19 6.85 -2.96 23.07
CA ASN A 19 7.32 -4.18 23.73
C ASN A 19 8.06 -5.05 22.70
N PRO A 20 9.38 -4.86 22.54
CA PRO A 20 10.16 -5.70 21.64
C PRO A 20 10.13 -7.14 22.13
N SER A 21 10.05 -8.06 21.18
CA SER A 21 10.13 -9.49 21.49
C SER A 21 11.49 -9.81 22.11
N LYS A 22 11.54 -10.66 23.15
CA LYS A 22 12.80 -11.21 23.68
C LYS A 22 13.37 -12.21 22.67
N THR A 23 13.80 -11.74 21.52
CA THR A 23 14.36 -12.59 20.46
C THR A 23 15.84 -12.30 20.34
N ASN A 24 16.64 -13.36 20.28
CA ASN A 24 18.10 -13.31 20.27
C ASN A 24 18.64 -12.34 19.22
N SER A 25 19.63 -11.52 19.62
CA SER A 25 20.28 -10.45 18.85
C SER A 25 21.00 -10.86 17.55
N LYS A 26 20.84 -12.11 17.10
CA LYS A 26 21.40 -12.66 15.86
C LYS A 26 20.37 -12.94 14.76
N ALA A 27 19.07 -12.72 15.02
CA ALA A 27 18.03 -12.90 14.01
C ALA A 27 18.07 -11.76 12.99
N LEU A 28 17.90 -12.10 11.71
CA LEU A 28 17.76 -11.13 10.63
C LEU A 28 16.58 -10.17 10.95
N PRO A 29 16.74 -8.85 10.77
CA PRO A 29 15.63 -7.91 10.99
C PRO A 29 14.40 -8.31 10.17
N ASN A 30 13.22 -8.25 10.80
CA ASN A 30 11.95 -8.68 10.19
C ASN A 30 11.69 -7.95 8.87
N SER A 31 12.08 -6.67 8.77
CA SER A 31 11.92 -5.87 7.56
C SER A 31 12.78 -6.36 6.39
N ILE A 32 13.96 -6.96 6.65
CA ILE A 32 14.79 -7.55 5.58
C ILE A 32 14.14 -8.81 5.01
N SER A 33 13.61 -9.68 5.88
CA SER A 33 12.87 -10.87 5.42
C SER A 33 11.62 -10.47 4.64
N GLU A 34 10.87 -9.48 5.13
CA GLU A 34 9.71 -8.94 4.42
C GLU A 34 10.11 -8.36 3.05
N ALA A 35 11.14 -7.50 3.00
CA ALA A 35 11.64 -6.93 1.75
C ALA A 35 12.09 -8.01 0.76
N SER A 36 12.82 -9.03 1.21
CA SER A 36 13.25 -10.14 0.36
C SER A 36 12.07 -10.90 -0.26
N ASN A 37 11.06 -11.22 0.55
CA ASN A 37 9.85 -11.89 0.08
C ASN A 37 9.09 -11.02 -0.96
N LYS A 38 8.95 -9.71 -0.71
CA LYS A 38 8.28 -8.80 -1.66
C LYS A 38 9.08 -8.61 -2.93
N ALA A 39 10.41 -8.53 -2.85
CA ALA A 39 11.29 -8.43 -4.02
C ALA A 39 11.17 -9.67 -4.90
N MET A 40 11.14 -10.87 -4.31
CA MET A 40 10.94 -12.12 -5.05
C MET A 40 9.59 -12.16 -5.77
N LEU A 41 8.50 -11.80 -5.06
CA LEU A 41 7.16 -11.75 -5.65
C LEU A 41 7.05 -10.70 -6.77
N LEU A 42 7.69 -9.54 -6.58
CA LEU A 42 7.74 -8.48 -7.58
C LEU A 42 8.52 -8.92 -8.82
N ALA A 43 9.66 -9.59 -8.64
CA ALA A 43 10.45 -10.14 -9.74
C ALA A 43 9.65 -11.18 -10.55
N LEU A 44 8.87 -12.03 -9.87
CA LEU A 44 7.98 -12.99 -10.53
C LEU A 44 6.90 -12.27 -11.37
N VAL A 45 6.28 -11.23 -10.81
CA VAL A 45 5.29 -10.40 -11.53
C VAL A 45 5.90 -9.75 -12.78
N LEU A 46 7.10 -9.17 -12.66
CA LEU A 46 7.81 -8.55 -13.77
C LEU A 46 8.25 -9.57 -14.83
N HIS A 47 8.68 -10.76 -14.39
CA HIS A 47 9.01 -11.85 -15.32
C HIS A 47 7.78 -12.29 -16.13
N CYS A 48 6.62 -12.46 -15.48
CA CYS A 48 5.37 -12.77 -16.18
C CYS A 48 4.96 -11.63 -17.11
N TYR A 49 5.21 -10.37 -16.74
CA TYR A 49 4.88 -9.20 -17.56
C TYR A 49 5.64 -9.17 -18.90
N ASN A 50 6.81 -9.81 -19.02
CA ASN A 50 7.50 -9.97 -20.31
C ASN A 50 6.65 -10.74 -21.35
N TYR A 51 5.64 -11.49 -20.91
CA TYR A 51 4.70 -12.21 -21.76
C TYR A 51 3.37 -11.47 -21.97
N LYS A 52 3.31 -10.16 -21.67
CA LYS A 52 2.08 -9.33 -21.73
C LYS A 52 1.31 -9.44 -23.05
N GLN A 53 2.00 -9.66 -24.16
CA GLN A 53 1.42 -9.80 -25.50
C GLN A 53 0.42 -10.98 -25.62
N TYR A 54 0.54 -12.00 -24.75
CA TYR A 54 -0.33 -13.16 -24.75
C TYR A 54 -1.52 -13.03 -23.79
N PHE A 55 -1.59 -11.93 -23.02
CA PHE A 55 -2.59 -11.78 -21.96
C PHE A 55 -3.77 -10.92 -22.41
N HIS A 56 -4.96 -11.36 -22.02
CA HIS A 56 -6.17 -10.55 -22.13
C HIS A 56 -6.08 -9.31 -21.22
N GLN A 57 -6.75 -8.22 -21.59
CA GLN A 57 -6.68 -6.93 -20.88
C GLN A 57 -6.98 -7.04 -19.37
N GLN A 58 -7.95 -7.87 -18.97
CA GLN A 58 -8.29 -8.09 -17.55
C GLN A 58 -7.14 -8.73 -16.75
N VAL A 59 -6.39 -9.63 -17.39
CA VAL A 59 -5.23 -10.27 -16.79
C VAL A 59 -4.11 -9.24 -16.61
N LEU A 60 -3.91 -8.35 -17.58
CA LEU A 60 -2.95 -7.24 -17.48
C LEU A 60 -3.30 -6.27 -16.34
N LEU A 61 -4.57 -5.92 -16.14
CA LEU A 61 -5.00 -5.09 -15.00
C LEU A 61 -4.66 -5.75 -13.66
N THR A 62 -4.81 -7.08 -13.58
CA THR A 62 -4.42 -7.84 -12.38
C THR A 62 -2.90 -7.78 -12.15
N PHE A 63 -2.09 -7.88 -13.22
CA PHE A 63 -0.65 -7.71 -13.12
C PHE A 63 -0.24 -6.32 -12.64
N TYR A 64 -0.85 -5.25 -13.15
CA TYR A 64 -0.58 -3.89 -12.67
C TYR A 64 -0.94 -3.72 -11.20
N PHE A 65 -2.08 -4.27 -10.77
CA PHE A 65 -2.47 -4.25 -9.37
C PHE A 65 -1.44 -4.97 -8.48
N LEU A 66 -1.03 -6.19 -8.85
CA LEU A 66 -0.03 -6.96 -8.10
C LEU A 66 1.35 -6.28 -8.10
N TYR A 67 1.75 -5.71 -9.24
CA TYR A 67 2.98 -4.93 -9.38
C TYR A 67 2.98 -3.77 -8.39
N SER A 68 1.99 -2.88 -8.44
CA SER A 68 1.90 -1.73 -7.53
C SER A 68 1.79 -2.17 -6.07
N TYR A 69 1.02 -3.22 -5.80
CA TYR A 69 0.85 -3.80 -4.46
C TYR A 69 2.18 -4.25 -3.85
N PHE A 70 2.98 -5.04 -4.58
CA PHE A 70 4.28 -5.53 -4.08
C PHE A 70 5.35 -4.42 -4.07
N SER A 71 5.35 -3.52 -5.06
CA SER A 71 6.29 -2.39 -5.13
C SER A 71 6.17 -1.46 -3.94
N ILE A 72 4.94 -1.09 -3.54
CA ILE A 72 4.74 -0.21 -2.36
C ILE A 72 5.18 -0.91 -1.08
N GLN A 73 4.86 -2.20 -0.92
CA GLN A 73 5.32 -2.98 0.25
C GLN A 73 6.84 -3.10 0.30
N LEU A 74 7.49 -3.35 -0.85
CA LEU A 74 8.95 -3.42 -0.93
C LEU A 74 9.60 -2.08 -0.58
N LEU A 75 9.12 -0.98 -1.16
CA LEU A 75 9.64 0.37 -0.90
C LEU A 75 9.59 0.69 0.61
N LEU A 76 8.46 0.39 1.23
CA LEU A 76 8.23 0.66 2.64
C LEU A 76 9.03 -0.27 3.57
N ALA A 77 9.18 -1.55 3.20
CA ALA A 77 10.03 -2.50 3.93
C ALA A 77 11.50 -2.11 3.85
N VAL A 78 11.99 -1.68 2.67
CA VAL A 78 13.36 -1.19 2.50
C VAL A 78 13.59 0.09 3.31
N GLY A 79 12.64 1.02 3.31
CA GLY A 79 12.72 2.24 4.11
C GLY A 79 12.78 1.98 5.62
N ALA A 80 12.25 0.85 6.09
CA ALA A 80 12.27 0.46 7.49
C ALA A 80 13.65 -0.09 7.94
N ILE A 81 14.46 -0.64 7.02
CA ILE A 81 15.75 -1.29 7.33
C ILE A 81 16.72 -0.35 8.07
N PRO A 82 16.95 0.92 7.67
CA PRO A 82 17.84 1.82 8.41
C PRO A 82 17.40 2.02 9.86
N GLY A 83 16.08 2.10 10.12
CA GLY A 83 15.55 2.22 11.48
C GLY A 83 15.85 1.00 12.35
N GLU A 84 15.73 -0.21 11.78
CA GLU A 84 16.03 -1.45 12.50
C GLU A 84 17.55 -1.65 12.69
N LEU A 85 18.35 -1.37 11.66
CA LEU A 85 19.78 -1.67 11.66
C LEU A 85 20.63 -0.63 12.39
N ILE A 86 20.30 0.66 12.24
CA ILE A 86 21.10 1.76 12.81
C ILE A 86 20.65 2.06 14.24
N LEU A 87 19.34 2.03 14.51
CA LEU A 87 18.82 2.39 15.83
C LEU A 87 18.44 1.18 16.70
N GLY A 88 18.49 -0.05 16.16
CA GLY A 88 18.08 -1.25 16.88
C GLY A 88 16.59 -1.27 17.25
N LEU A 89 15.75 -0.52 16.51
CA LEU A 89 14.33 -0.41 16.80
C LEU A 89 13.57 -1.55 16.14
N GLU A 90 12.73 -2.25 16.88
CA GLU A 90 11.76 -3.17 16.28
C GLU A 90 10.55 -2.35 15.77
N LEU A 91 10.30 -2.36 14.46
CA LEU A 91 9.20 -1.61 13.86
C LEU A 91 7.97 -2.52 13.72
N GLU A 92 6.76 -2.00 14.00
CA GLU A 92 5.55 -2.79 13.69
C GLU A 92 5.31 -2.81 12.17
N PRO A 93 4.75 -3.91 11.63
CA PRO A 93 4.53 -4.07 10.20
C PRO A 93 3.59 -2.99 9.66
N GLN A 94 3.85 -2.57 8.42
CA GLN A 94 3.06 -1.53 7.76
C GLN A 94 1.79 -2.08 7.10
N PHE A 95 1.77 -3.37 6.83
CA PHE A 95 0.65 -4.07 6.19
C PHE A 95 0.25 -5.28 7.03
N ASN A 96 -1.05 -5.57 7.05
CA ASN A 96 -1.60 -6.74 7.73
C ASN A 96 -2.48 -7.56 6.78
N ALA A 97 -1.83 -8.40 5.98
CA ALA A 97 -2.46 -9.25 4.95
C ALA A 97 -3.62 -8.55 4.20
N PRO A 98 -3.39 -7.45 3.45
CA PRO A 98 -4.43 -6.71 2.73
C PRO A 98 -5.32 -7.56 1.82
N LEU A 99 -4.76 -8.61 1.20
CA LEU A 99 -5.50 -9.54 0.34
C LEU A 99 -6.50 -10.44 1.11
N LEU A 100 -6.43 -10.47 2.44
CA LEU A 100 -7.42 -11.14 3.30
C LEU A 100 -8.50 -10.18 3.82
N SER A 101 -8.58 -8.99 3.23
CA SER A 101 -9.61 -8.00 3.55
C SER A 101 -11.00 -8.54 3.24
N THR A 102 -11.93 -8.15 4.08
CA THR A 102 -13.34 -8.58 4.02
C THR A 102 -14.27 -7.53 3.47
N SER A 103 -13.77 -6.31 3.35
CA SER A 103 -14.51 -5.11 3.00
C SER A 103 -13.55 -3.96 2.72
N LEU A 104 -14.04 -2.85 2.17
CA LEU A 104 -13.23 -1.65 1.92
C LEU A 104 -12.80 -1.02 3.24
N GLN A 105 -13.69 -0.99 4.23
CA GLN A 105 -13.37 -0.50 5.57
C GLN A 105 -12.27 -1.34 6.25
N ASP A 106 -12.27 -2.66 6.07
CA ASP A 106 -11.23 -3.55 6.61
C ASP A 106 -9.90 -3.37 5.87
N PHE A 107 -9.93 -3.25 4.54
CA PHE A 107 -8.75 -2.97 3.72
C PHE A 107 -8.08 -1.66 4.15
N TRP A 108 -8.79 -0.53 4.05
CA TRP A 108 -8.22 0.80 4.30
C TRP A 108 -8.01 1.10 5.79
N GLY A 109 -8.81 0.53 6.68
CA GLY A 109 -8.77 0.87 8.10
C GLY A 109 -7.79 0.04 8.94
N HIS A 110 -7.52 -1.21 8.53
CA HIS A 110 -6.91 -2.22 9.40
C HIS A 110 -5.85 -3.10 8.72
N ARG A 111 -5.61 -2.93 7.41
CA ARG A 111 -4.73 -3.83 6.66
C ARG A 111 -3.76 -3.13 5.73
N TRP A 112 -4.20 -2.03 5.11
CA TRP A 112 -3.41 -1.25 4.17
C TRP A 112 -2.75 -0.06 4.86
N ASN A 113 -1.42 0.02 4.78
CA ASN A 113 -0.61 1.12 5.30
C ASN A 113 -1.08 1.63 6.67
N LEU A 114 -0.91 0.79 7.69
CA LEU A 114 -1.39 1.02 9.06
C LEU A 114 -0.86 2.34 9.64
N ARG A 115 0.36 2.72 9.24
CA ARG A 115 1.05 3.93 9.69
C ARG A 115 0.37 5.19 9.21
N VAL A 116 0.16 5.28 7.90
CA VAL A 116 -0.55 6.41 7.30
C VAL A 116 -1.99 6.44 7.79
N SER A 117 -2.62 5.27 7.95
CA SER A 117 -3.97 5.16 8.50
C SER A 117 -4.05 5.69 9.94
N ASP A 118 -3.10 5.37 10.80
CA ASP A 118 -3.04 5.88 12.18
C ASP A 118 -2.76 7.39 12.22
N LEU A 119 -1.86 7.88 11.37
CA LEU A 119 -1.55 9.30 11.27
C LEU A 119 -2.76 10.11 10.81
N LEU A 120 -3.40 9.69 9.72
CA LEU A 120 -4.61 10.33 9.20
C LEU A 120 -5.76 10.24 10.20
N ARG A 121 -5.84 9.14 10.96
CA ARG A 121 -6.85 8.97 12.02
C ARG A 121 -6.68 10.03 13.10
N ALA A 122 -5.46 10.16 13.63
CA ALA A 122 -5.15 11.13 14.68
C ALA A 122 -5.21 12.58 14.19
N ALA A 123 -4.72 12.86 12.98
CA ALA A 123 -4.60 14.22 12.46
C ALA A 123 -5.90 14.78 11.87
N ILE A 124 -6.75 13.92 11.29
CA ILE A 124 -7.92 14.36 10.51
C ILE A 124 -9.20 13.74 11.04
N TYR A 125 -9.27 12.40 11.07
CA TYR A 125 -10.53 11.70 11.33
C TYR A 125 -11.07 11.99 12.74
N ASP A 126 -10.25 11.83 13.78
CA ASP A 126 -10.71 11.98 15.17
C ASP A 126 -11.11 13.43 15.51
N PRO A 127 -10.30 14.47 15.17
CA PRO A 127 -10.70 15.87 15.37
C PRO A 127 -12.00 16.19 14.63
N LEU A 128 -12.11 15.78 13.36
CA LEU A 128 -13.28 16.10 12.54
C LEU A 128 -14.52 15.32 12.99
N ARG A 129 -14.36 14.06 13.41
CA ARG A 129 -15.44 13.27 14.01
C ARG A 129 -15.95 13.91 15.29
N HIS A 130 -15.07 14.46 16.12
CA HIS A 130 -15.47 15.16 17.34
C HIS A 130 -16.32 16.40 17.06
N VAL A 131 -15.90 17.23 16.09
CA VAL A 131 -16.64 18.41 15.65
C VAL A 131 -17.99 18.01 15.05
N THR A 132 -17.99 17.07 14.11
CA THR A 132 -19.20 16.63 13.40
C THR A 132 -20.18 15.90 14.32
N THR A 133 -19.71 15.22 15.37
CA THR A 133 -20.59 14.64 16.41
C THR A 133 -21.46 15.69 17.07
N ARG A 134 -20.93 16.90 17.29
CA ARG A 134 -21.70 18.01 17.87
C ARG A 134 -22.74 18.59 16.90
N MET A 135 -22.48 18.51 15.59
CA MET A 135 -23.33 19.12 14.56
C MET A 135 -24.45 18.18 14.07
N ILE A 136 -24.13 16.93 13.77
CA ILE A 136 -25.04 15.96 13.11
C ILE A 136 -25.31 14.71 13.94
N GLY A 137 -24.80 14.67 15.17
CA GLY A 137 -24.98 13.57 16.12
C GLY A 137 -24.01 12.40 15.91
N PRO A 138 -23.82 11.55 16.95
CA PRO A 138 -22.81 10.49 16.97
C PRO A 138 -23.05 9.39 15.93
N ARG A 139 -24.30 9.23 15.48
CA ARG A 139 -24.68 8.20 14.51
C ARG A 139 -24.09 8.47 13.12
N TRP A 140 -23.97 9.73 12.72
CA TRP A 140 -23.57 10.11 11.35
C TRP A 140 -22.25 10.87 11.29
N ALA A 141 -21.68 11.25 12.43
CA ALA A 141 -20.38 11.93 12.54
C ALA A 141 -19.23 11.26 11.79
N SER A 142 -19.27 9.93 11.63
CA SER A 142 -18.20 9.21 10.93
C SER A 142 -18.14 9.55 9.44
N LEU A 143 -19.27 9.87 8.79
CA LEU A 143 -19.33 10.05 7.33
C LEU A 143 -18.48 11.24 6.84
N PRO A 144 -18.75 12.49 7.28
CA PRO A 144 -17.92 13.62 6.87
C PRO A 144 -16.45 13.45 7.28
N ALA A 145 -16.19 12.78 8.41
CA ALA A 145 -14.83 12.49 8.86
C ALA A 145 -14.08 11.56 7.90
N VAL A 146 -14.69 10.44 7.49
CA VAL A 146 -14.13 9.51 6.49
C VAL A 146 -13.91 10.24 5.16
N PHE A 147 -14.93 10.91 4.63
CA PHE A 147 -14.85 11.59 3.34
C PHE A 147 -13.67 12.58 3.28
N VAL A 148 -13.54 13.44 4.28
CA VAL A 148 -12.45 14.42 4.34
C VAL A 148 -11.09 13.74 4.53
N THR A 149 -10.99 12.70 5.36
CA THR A 149 -9.75 11.93 5.50
C THR A 149 -9.28 11.36 4.16
N PHE A 150 -10.17 10.76 3.38
CA PHE A 150 -9.84 10.24 2.05
C PHE A 150 -9.50 11.36 1.06
N PHE A 151 -10.22 12.48 1.10
CA PHE A 151 -9.93 13.63 0.25
C PHE A 151 -8.52 14.18 0.49
N ILE A 152 -8.14 14.42 1.75
CA ILE A 152 -6.79 14.89 2.10
C ILE A 152 -5.74 13.85 1.73
N SER A 153 -6.02 12.56 1.94
CA SER A 153 -5.13 11.48 1.47
C SER A 153 -4.93 11.55 -0.05
N GLY A 154 -6.00 11.79 -0.82
CA GLY A 154 -5.95 11.98 -2.26
C GLY A 154 -5.06 13.13 -2.69
N LEU A 155 -5.18 14.30 -2.04
CA LEU A 155 -4.31 15.46 -2.31
C LEU A 155 -2.83 15.16 -2.08
N VAL A 156 -2.52 14.45 -0.99
CA VAL A 156 -1.13 14.05 -0.69
C VAL A 156 -0.61 13.10 -1.76
N HIS A 157 -1.43 12.14 -2.22
CA HIS A 157 -1.02 11.22 -3.28
C HIS A 157 -0.90 11.90 -4.65
N GLU A 158 -1.75 12.87 -4.96
CA GLU A 158 -1.62 13.69 -6.17
C GLU A 158 -0.28 14.44 -6.18
N LEU A 159 0.09 15.03 -5.04
CA LEU A 159 1.39 15.69 -4.87
C LEU A 159 2.56 14.71 -5.04
N LEU A 160 2.45 13.50 -4.46
CA LEU A 160 3.47 12.46 -4.63
C LEU A 160 3.60 12.04 -6.10
N TYR A 161 2.49 11.87 -6.81
CA TYR A 161 2.50 11.54 -8.24
C TYR A 161 3.10 12.67 -9.07
N HIS A 162 2.78 13.93 -8.76
CA HIS A 162 3.40 15.09 -9.38
C HIS A 162 4.92 15.09 -9.20
N TYR A 163 5.44 14.79 -8.00
CA TYR A 163 6.89 14.72 -7.77
C TYR A 163 7.58 13.56 -8.50
N ILE A 164 6.91 12.40 -8.58
CA ILE A 164 7.48 11.20 -9.23
C ILE A 164 7.48 11.36 -10.76
N THR A 165 6.36 11.81 -11.32
CA THR A 165 6.19 11.94 -12.77
C THR A 165 6.78 13.23 -13.32
N ARG A 166 6.90 14.27 -12.49
CA ARG A 166 7.23 15.66 -12.86
C ARG A 166 6.22 16.30 -13.83
N GLU A 167 5.02 15.73 -13.91
CA GLU A 167 3.93 16.18 -14.78
C GLU A 167 2.83 16.86 -13.98
N SER A 168 2.07 17.76 -14.60
CA SER A 168 1.00 18.51 -13.92
C SER A 168 -0.04 17.57 -13.26
N PRO A 169 -0.58 17.93 -12.08
CA PRO A 169 -1.59 17.12 -11.39
C PRO A 169 -2.84 16.99 -12.27
N THR A 170 -3.31 15.77 -12.46
CA THR A 170 -4.47 15.43 -13.31
C THR A 170 -5.74 15.26 -12.50
N TRP A 171 -5.62 15.19 -11.17
CA TRP A 171 -6.69 14.94 -10.21
C TRP A 171 -7.30 13.54 -10.28
N GLU A 172 -6.81 12.67 -11.18
CA GLU A 172 -7.29 11.28 -11.30
C GLU A 172 -7.00 10.49 -10.01
N VAL A 173 -5.84 10.70 -9.39
CA VAL A 173 -5.47 10.03 -8.12
C VAL A 173 -6.30 10.56 -6.96
N THR A 174 -6.52 11.88 -6.89
CA THR A 174 -7.43 12.46 -5.89
C THR A 174 -8.85 11.88 -6.03
N LEU A 175 -9.34 11.76 -7.26
CA LEU A 175 -10.66 11.17 -7.53
C LEU A 175 -10.73 9.71 -7.10
N PHE A 176 -9.67 8.91 -7.32
CA PHE A 176 -9.59 7.54 -6.81
C PHE A 176 -9.85 7.50 -5.30
N PHE A 177 -9.14 8.30 -4.50
CA PHE A 177 -9.32 8.30 -3.05
C PHE A 177 -10.69 8.81 -2.62
N VAL A 178 -11.22 9.84 -3.28
CA VAL A 178 -12.58 10.34 -3.01
C VAL A 178 -13.62 9.24 -3.24
N LEU A 179 -13.52 8.51 -4.35
CA LEU A 179 -14.42 7.37 -4.61
C LEU A 179 -14.27 6.29 -3.53
N GLN A 180 -13.04 5.93 -3.13
CA GLN A 180 -12.84 4.99 -2.02
C GLN A 180 -13.54 5.45 -0.73
N GLY A 181 -13.40 6.72 -0.36
CA GLY A 181 -14.06 7.30 0.81
C GLY A 181 -15.59 7.22 0.72
N MET A 182 -16.16 7.57 -0.43
CA MET A 182 -17.61 7.47 -0.66
C MET A 182 -18.12 6.03 -0.50
N TRP A 183 -17.41 5.04 -1.04
CA TRP A 183 -17.81 3.65 -0.91
C TRP A 183 -17.65 3.10 0.50
N VAL A 184 -16.61 3.51 1.24
CA VAL A 184 -16.48 3.20 2.67
C VAL A 184 -17.64 3.80 3.46
N ASP A 185 -18.06 5.03 3.16
CA ASP A 185 -19.22 5.66 3.80
C ASP A 185 -20.53 4.94 3.48
N MET A 186 -20.75 4.58 2.21
CA MET A 186 -21.88 3.75 1.82
C MET A 186 -21.88 2.42 2.56
N GLU A 187 -20.71 1.79 2.71
CA GLU A 187 -20.54 0.55 3.46
C GLU A 187 -20.91 0.74 4.95
N ILE A 188 -20.51 1.86 5.56
CA ILE A 188 -20.88 2.22 6.94
C ILE A 188 -22.39 2.39 7.08
N VAL A 189 -23.03 3.11 6.14
CA VAL A 189 -24.49 3.31 6.12
C VAL A 189 -25.22 1.97 5.99
N LEU A 190 -24.76 1.12 5.06
CA LEU A 190 -25.34 -0.19 4.80
C LEU A 190 -25.21 -1.11 6.02
N LYS A 191 -24.01 -1.20 6.61
CA LYS A 191 -23.78 -1.96 7.85
C LYS A 191 -24.68 -1.48 8.99
N LYS A 192 -24.81 -0.16 9.19
CA LYS A 192 -25.71 0.41 10.21
C LYS A 192 -27.18 0.08 9.95
N LYS A 193 -27.65 0.16 8.70
CA LYS A 193 -29.02 -0.21 8.31
C LYS A 193 -29.29 -1.71 8.46
N MET A 194 -28.34 -2.56 8.07
CA MET A 194 -28.45 -4.02 8.20
C MET A 194 -28.56 -4.45 9.67
N VAL A 195 -27.73 -3.86 10.55
CA VAL A 195 -27.82 -4.09 12.00
C VAL A 195 -29.18 -3.65 12.54
N ALA A 196 -29.68 -2.48 12.12
CA ALA A 196 -30.99 -1.99 12.56
C ALA A 196 -32.19 -2.81 12.06
N THR A 197 -32.07 -3.47 10.90
CA THR A 197 -33.14 -4.26 10.26
C THR A 197 -33.00 -5.77 10.49
N ASN A 198 -32.01 -6.19 11.28
CA ASN A 198 -31.65 -7.59 11.52
C ASN A 198 -31.55 -8.45 10.24
N ARG A 199 -31.11 -7.85 9.13
CA ARG A 199 -31.00 -8.54 7.83
C ARG A 199 -29.69 -9.27 7.68
N PHE A 200 -29.72 -10.28 6.80
CA PHE A 200 -28.60 -11.18 6.48
C PHE A 200 -27.30 -10.40 6.18
N ARG A 201 -26.19 -10.85 6.78
CA ARG A 201 -24.86 -10.28 6.53
C ARG A 201 -24.26 -10.95 5.29
N LEU A 202 -23.72 -10.16 4.37
CA LEU A 202 -23.02 -10.71 3.20
C LEU A 202 -21.86 -11.59 3.69
N HIS A 203 -21.76 -12.81 3.16
CA HIS A 203 -20.75 -13.75 3.59
C HIS A 203 -19.35 -13.22 3.24
N ARG A 204 -18.40 -13.41 4.17
CA ARG A 204 -17.01 -12.91 4.07
C ARG A 204 -16.31 -13.34 2.78
N ALA A 205 -16.61 -14.55 2.31
CA ALA A 205 -16.04 -15.12 1.09
C ALA A 205 -16.50 -14.39 -0.20
N VAL A 206 -17.60 -13.63 -0.13
CA VAL A 206 -18.10 -12.83 -1.27
C VAL A 206 -17.69 -11.37 -1.13
N SER A 207 -17.83 -10.81 0.07
CA SER A 207 -17.55 -9.39 0.33
C SER A 207 -16.06 -9.02 0.14
N GLY A 208 -15.15 -9.92 0.53
CA GLY A 208 -13.71 -9.70 0.41
C GLY A 208 -13.23 -9.60 -1.04
N PRO A 209 -13.45 -10.64 -1.87
CA PRO A 209 -13.08 -10.61 -3.29
C PRO A 209 -13.74 -9.46 -4.04
N LEU A 210 -14.99 -9.13 -3.73
CA LEU A 210 -15.68 -8.00 -4.35
C LEU A 210 -15.01 -6.65 -4.00
N ALA A 211 -14.62 -6.45 -2.75
CA ALA A 211 -13.91 -5.24 -2.32
C ALA A 211 -12.53 -5.13 -3.00
N LEU A 212 -11.78 -6.22 -3.07
CA LEU A 212 -10.48 -6.25 -3.75
C LEU A 212 -10.61 -6.01 -5.25
N ALA A 213 -11.59 -6.62 -5.91
CA ALA A 213 -11.88 -6.39 -7.32
C ALA A 213 -12.24 -4.93 -7.58
N TYR A 214 -13.09 -4.33 -6.73
CA TYR A 214 -13.42 -2.91 -6.81
C TYR A 214 -12.18 -2.01 -6.69
N ILE A 215 -11.32 -2.26 -5.70
CA ILE A 215 -10.06 -1.52 -5.53
C ILE A 215 -9.17 -1.68 -6.77
N ALA A 216 -8.99 -2.90 -7.26
CA ALA A 216 -8.13 -3.18 -8.41
C ALA A 216 -8.62 -2.48 -9.68
N VAL A 217 -9.94 -2.54 -9.96
CA VAL A 217 -10.55 -1.90 -11.14
C VAL A 217 -10.45 -0.38 -11.04
N THR A 218 -10.76 0.20 -9.88
CA THR A 218 -10.71 1.66 -9.72
C THR A 218 -9.28 2.20 -9.70
N ALA A 219 -8.33 1.47 -9.12
CA ALA A 219 -6.91 1.81 -9.17
C ALA A 219 -6.37 1.73 -10.61
N ALA A 220 -6.76 0.68 -11.36
CA ALA A 220 -6.44 0.57 -12.78
C ALA A 220 -6.97 1.74 -13.61
N TRP A 221 -8.20 2.15 -13.35
CA TRP A 221 -8.85 3.20 -14.12
C TRP A 221 -8.34 4.60 -13.79
N LEU A 222 -8.00 4.90 -12.53
CA LEU A 222 -7.73 6.28 -12.11
C LEU A 222 -6.30 6.51 -11.63
N SER A 223 -5.63 5.49 -11.11
CA SER A 223 -4.25 5.63 -10.64
C SER A 223 -3.24 5.15 -11.69
N TYR A 224 -3.51 3.99 -12.30
CA TYR A 224 -2.55 3.40 -13.25
C TYR A 224 -2.63 4.04 -14.63
N THR A 225 -3.77 4.58 -15.05
CA THR A 225 -3.88 5.35 -16.31
C THR A 225 -2.85 6.45 -16.42
N GLN A 226 -2.63 7.20 -15.34
CA GLN A 226 -1.62 8.26 -15.33
C GLN A 226 -0.21 7.69 -15.49
N ILE A 227 0.11 6.56 -14.84
CA ILE A 227 1.43 5.92 -14.95
C ILE A 227 1.66 5.35 -16.36
N LEU A 228 0.63 4.72 -16.93
CA LEU A 228 0.68 4.09 -18.25
C LEU A 228 0.76 5.12 -19.39
N ARG A 229 0.05 6.25 -19.29
CA ARG A 229 0.12 7.33 -20.29
C ARG A 229 1.52 7.90 -20.46
N HIS A 230 2.33 7.88 -19.41
CA HIS A 230 3.71 8.39 -19.42
C HIS A 230 4.77 7.29 -19.65
N GLY A 231 4.35 6.07 -20.03
CA GLY A 231 5.27 4.97 -20.39
C GLY A 231 6.15 4.48 -19.24
N ILE A 232 5.74 4.72 -17.98
CA ILE A 232 6.55 4.39 -16.81
C ILE A 232 6.67 2.87 -16.67
N ASP A 233 5.65 2.10 -17.06
CA ASP A 233 5.67 0.64 -17.05
C ASP A 233 6.71 0.05 -18.00
N GLU A 234 6.89 0.64 -19.18
CA GLU A 234 7.94 0.24 -20.13
C GLU A 234 9.33 0.57 -19.60
N LYS A 235 9.47 1.77 -19.00
CA LYS A 235 10.72 2.18 -18.35
C LYS A 235 11.11 1.21 -17.23
N ILE A 236 10.18 0.86 -16.35
CA ILE A 236 10.42 -0.09 -15.25
C ILE A 236 10.82 -1.46 -15.79
N THR A 237 10.08 -1.98 -16.78
CA THR A 237 10.36 -3.30 -17.36
C THR A 237 11.74 -3.35 -18.00
N ARG A 238 12.12 -2.27 -18.69
CA ARG A 238 13.47 -2.11 -19.27
C ARG A 238 14.56 -2.11 -18.20
N GLU A 239 14.41 -1.31 -17.14
CA GLU A 239 15.37 -1.25 -16.04
C GLU A 239 15.52 -2.61 -15.33
N PHE A 240 14.41 -3.33 -15.15
CA PHE A 240 14.42 -4.69 -14.60
C PHE A 240 15.19 -5.67 -15.49
N ASN A 241 14.91 -5.69 -16.79
CA ASN A 241 15.60 -6.59 -17.72
C ASN A 241 17.11 -6.32 -17.77
N LEU A 242 17.52 -5.04 -17.75
CA LEU A 242 18.94 -4.67 -17.65
C LEU A 242 19.60 -5.20 -16.37
N LEU A 243 18.89 -5.17 -15.24
CA LEU A 243 19.39 -5.73 -13.98
C LEU A 243 19.52 -7.26 -14.05
N VAL A 244 18.56 -7.95 -14.67
CA VAL A 244 18.63 -9.41 -14.88
C VAL A 244 19.82 -9.77 -15.78
N ASP A 245 20.02 -9.04 -16.88
CA ASP A 245 21.14 -9.26 -17.80
C ASP A 245 22.49 -9.03 -17.12
N PHE A 246 22.59 -7.97 -16.31
CA PHE A 246 23.78 -7.70 -15.50
C PHE A 246 24.11 -8.88 -14.56
N LEU A 247 23.12 -9.36 -13.81
CA LEU A 247 23.30 -10.49 -12.89
C LEU A 247 23.69 -11.79 -13.59
N ASN A 248 23.06 -12.09 -14.73
CA ASN A 248 23.41 -13.24 -15.57
C ASN A 248 24.85 -13.14 -16.10
N GLY A 249 25.24 -11.95 -16.54
CA GLY A 249 26.61 -11.65 -16.96
C GLY A 249 27.62 -11.90 -15.84
N THR A 250 27.39 -11.34 -14.65
CA THR A 250 28.27 -11.54 -13.48
C THR A 250 28.35 -13.01 -13.08
N HIS A 251 27.22 -13.74 -13.06
CA HIS A 251 27.20 -15.17 -12.76
C HIS A 251 28.02 -15.99 -13.77
N SER A 252 27.92 -15.66 -15.07
CA SER A 252 28.70 -16.34 -16.12
C SER A 252 30.21 -16.13 -15.96
N ILE A 253 30.64 -14.93 -15.52
CA ILE A 253 32.03 -14.59 -15.26
C ILE A 253 32.56 -15.34 -14.02
N LEU A 254 31.79 -15.32 -12.92
CA LEU A 254 32.13 -16.05 -11.70
C LEU A 254 32.26 -17.55 -11.95
N ARG A 255 31.33 -18.13 -12.72
CA ARG A 255 31.37 -19.56 -13.10
C ARG A 255 32.60 -19.90 -13.95
N ARG A 256 32.99 -19.03 -14.89
CA ARG A 256 34.21 -19.24 -15.70
C ARG A 256 35.47 -19.20 -14.83
N ASN A 257 35.56 -18.29 -13.87
CA ASN A 257 36.71 -18.18 -12.97
C ASN A 257 36.81 -19.35 -11.97
N LEU A 258 35.68 -19.94 -11.56
CA LEU A 258 35.64 -21.13 -10.69
C LEU A 258 35.96 -22.45 -11.41
N VAL A 259 35.89 -22.49 -12.74
CA VAL A 259 36.24 -23.68 -13.55
C VAL A 259 37.71 -23.65 -14.00
N LEU A 260 38.38 -22.50 -13.86
CA LEU A 260 39.80 -22.30 -14.20
C LEU A 260 40.75 -22.47 -12.99
N HIS A 261 40.23 -22.88 -11.84
CA HIS A 261 40.97 -23.28 -10.63
C HIS A 261 40.57 -24.69 -10.22
#